data_AF-A0A3C0ABT6-F1
#
_entry.id   AF-A0A3C0ABT6-F1
#
_cell.length_a   1.000
_cell.length_b   1.000
_cell.length_c   1.000
_cell.angle_alpha   90.00
_cell.angle_beta   90.00
_cell.angle_gamma   90.00
#
_symmetry.space_group_name_H-M   'P 1'
#
loop_
_entity.id
_entity.type
_entity.pdbx_description
1 polymer ?
#
loop_
_entity_poly.entity_id
_entity_poly.type
_entity_poly.pdbx_seq_one_letter_code
_entity_poly.pdbx_strand_id
1 'polypeptide(L)'
;MYVIGLDIGGANLKSADSDGAARSIAFELWKTPELLQTALQELLTSYQRPDLIAVTMTGELADCFQTKADGVDHILTAVEQAVPGVPVLVWQTGAEFLPP
;
A
#
# COMPACT_ATOMS: atom_id res chain seq x y z
N MET A 1 -11.38 -1.31 16.75
CA MET A 1 -10.21 -0.96 15.93
C MET A 1 -10.60 -1.24 14.51
N TYR A 2 -10.59 -0.22 13.67
CA TYR A 2 -10.92 -0.33 12.25
C TYR A 2 -9.61 -0.33 11.43
N VAL A 3 -9.40 -1.39 10.66
CA VAL A 3 -8.13 -1.67 9.96
C VAL A 3 -8.38 -1.72 8.47
N ILE A 4 -7.46 -1.17 7.69
CA ILE A 4 -7.43 -1.37 6.23
C ILE A 4 -6.16 -2.12 5.86
N GLY A 5 -6.33 -3.24 5.17
CA GLY A 5 -5.28 -3.98 4.48
C GLY A 5 -5.04 -3.39 3.09
N LEU A 6 -3.78 -3.22 2.72
CA LEU A 6 -3.33 -2.82 1.39
C LEU A 6 -2.43 -3.90 0.79
N ASP A 7 -2.68 -4.27 -0.46
CA ASP A 7 -1.78 -5.09 -1.28
C ASP A 7 -1.32 -4.28 -2.49
N ILE A 8 -0.05 -3.88 -2.46
CA ILE A 8 0.57 -3.03 -3.47
C ILE A 8 1.29 -3.92 -4.50
N GLY A 9 0.61 -4.20 -5.61
CA GLY A 9 1.16 -4.96 -6.73
C GLY A 9 1.75 -4.07 -7.81
N GLY A 10 2.49 -4.68 -8.74
CA GLY A 10 3.08 -3.95 -9.89
C GLY A 10 2.06 -3.47 -10.93
N ALA A 11 0.87 -4.05 -10.96
CA ALA A 11 -0.18 -3.75 -11.95
C ALA A 11 -1.55 -3.40 -11.35
N ASN A 12 -1.76 -3.67 -10.06
CA ASN A 12 -3.03 -3.40 -9.37
C ASN A 12 -2.75 -2.99 -7.93
N LEU A 13 -3.56 -2.07 -7.43
CA LEU A 13 -3.67 -1.78 -6.00
C LEU A 13 -4.93 -2.45 -5.47
N LYS A 14 -4.83 -3.09 -4.31
CA LYS A 14 -5.97 -3.72 -3.65
C LYS A 14 -6.09 -3.22 -2.22
N SER A 15 -7.33 -3.10 -1.76
CA SER A 15 -7.64 -2.77 -0.38
C SER A 15 -8.75 -3.66 0.16
N ALA A 16 -8.73 -3.90 1.45
CA ALA A 16 -9.83 -4.51 2.20
C ALA A 16 -9.91 -3.89 3.60
N ASP A 17 -11.11 -3.62 4.11
CA ASP A 17 -11.29 -3.20 5.49
C ASP A 17 -11.65 -4.37 6.42
N SER A 18 -11.61 -4.12 7.73
CA SER A 18 -11.98 -5.11 8.76
C SER A 18 -13.47 -5.45 8.78
N ASP A 19 -14.31 -4.71 8.04
CA ASP A 19 -15.77 -4.86 8.02
C ASP A 19 -16.26 -5.62 6.76
N GLY A 20 -15.33 -6.00 5.86
CA GLY A 20 -15.57 -6.88 4.73
C GLY A 20 -15.70 -6.17 3.37
N ALA A 21 -15.52 -4.85 3.29
CA ALA A 21 -15.45 -4.15 2.02
C ALA A 21 -14.06 -4.36 1.39
N ALA A 22 -14.03 -4.65 0.09
CA ALA A 22 -12.80 -4.86 -0.66
C ALA A 22 -12.86 -4.22 -2.04
N ARG A 23 -11.70 -3.76 -2.53
CA ARG A 23 -11.56 -3.08 -3.82
C ARG A 23 -10.28 -3.48 -4.51
N SER A 24 -10.31 -3.48 -5.83
CA SER A 24 -9.14 -3.65 -6.69
C SER A 24 -9.23 -2.62 -7.82
N ILE A 25 -8.15 -1.86 -8.01
CA ILE A 25 -8.02 -0.92 -9.12
C ILE A 25 -6.76 -1.23 -9.92
N ALA A 26 -6.84 -1.05 -11.24
CA ALA A 26 -5.67 -1.15 -12.10
C ALA A 26 -4.74 0.03 -11.82
N PHE A 27 -3.44 -0.24 -11.68
CA PHE A 27 -2.41 0.77 -11.47
C PHE A 27 -1.06 0.22 -11.93
N GLU A 28 -0.54 0.75 -13.03
CA GLU A 28 0.72 0.31 -13.60
C GLU A 28 1.91 0.97 -12.88
N LEU A 29 2.27 0.45 -11.70
CA LEU A 29 3.36 0.98 -10.86
C LEU A 29 4.68 1.14 -11.63
N TRP A 30 4.94 0.23 -12.57
CA TRP A 30 6.13 0.24 -13.42
C TRP A 30 6.18 1.40 -14.44
N LYS A 31 5.05 2.06 -14.73
CA LYS A 31 4.99 3.22 -15.63
C LYS A 31 4.94 4.55 -14.91
N THR A 32 4.15 4.62 -13.84
CA THR A 32 3.84 5.88 -13.15
C THR A 32 4.02 5.74 -11.63
N PRO A 33 5.22 5.35 -11.14
CA PRO A 33 5.44 5.15 -9.71
C PRO A 33 5.20 6.42 -8.88
N GLU A 34 5.41 7.59 -9.45
CA GLU A 34 5.17 8.90 -8.84
C GLU A 34 3.70 9.17 -8.50
N LEU A 35 2.75 8.46 -9.14
CA LEU A 35 1.32 8.62 -8.90
C LEU A 35 0.78 7.69 -7.79
N LEU A 36 1.63 6.84 -7.21
CA LEU A 36 1.20 5.83 -6.23
C LEU A 36 0.50 6.45 -5.01
N GLN A 37 1.05 7.54 -4.45
CA GLN A 37 0.44 8.23 -3.32
C GLN A 37 -0.99 8.69 -3.64
N THR A 38 -1.18 9.36 -4.78
CA THR A 38 -2.50 9.85 -5.21
C THR A 38 -3.47 8.71 -5.45
N ALA A 39 -3.03 7.64 -6.11
CA ALA A 39 -3.85 6.46 -6.36
C ALA A 39 -4.28 5.77 -5.05
N LEU A 40 -3.41 5.74 -4.04
CA LEU A 40 -3.75 5.23 -2.70
C LEU A 40 -4.76 6.13 -2.00
N GLN A 41 -4.60 7.46 -2.05
CA GLN A 41 -5.57 8.39 -1.48
C GLN A 41 -6.95 8.22 -2.12
N GLU A 42 -7.01 8.12 -3.45
CA GLU A 42 -8.25 7.87 -4.19
C GLU A 42 -8.90 6.54 -3.79
N LEU A 43 -8.12 5.45 -3.75
CA LEU A 43 -8.58 4.13 -3.31
C LEU A 43 -9.16 4.16 -1.89
N LEU A 44 -8.57 4.98 -1.00
CA LEU A 44 -8.95 5.07 0.40
C LEU A 44 -10.18 5.97 0.66
N THR A 45 -10.55 6.85 -0.27
CA THR A 45 -11.66 7.82 -0.12
C THR A 45 -13.01 7.19 0.22
N SER A 46 -13.20 5.93 -0.13
CA SER A 46 -14.44 5.19 0.12
C SER A 46 -14.57 4.56 1.49
N TYR A 47 -13.51 4.59 2.27
CA TYR A 47 -13.47 4.01 3.59
C TYR A 47 -13.55 5.10 4.65
N GLN A 48 -14.01 4.75 5.85
CA GLN A 48 -13.78 5.59 7.02
C GLN A 48 -12.27 5.66 7.33
N ARG A 49 -11.85 6.64 8.13
CA ARG A 49 -10.45 6.77 8.51
C ARG A 49 -10.00 5.54 9.34
N PRO A 50 -8.94 4.82 8.94
CA PRO A 50 -8.41 3.68 9.69
C PRO A 50 -7.69 4.09 10.97
N ASP A 51 -7.76 3.21 11.98
CA ASP A 51 -6.92 3.24 13.17
C ASP A 51 -5.51 2.67 12.87
N LEU A 52 -5.40 1.83 11.83
CA LEU A 52 -4.18 1.14 11.40
C LEU A 52 -4.26 0.78 9.92
N ILE A 53 -3.13 0.93 9.22
CA ILE A 53 -2.90 0.30 7.91
C ILE A 53 -2.04 -0.94 8.09
N ALA A 54 -2.50 -2.06 7.54
CA ALA A 54 -1.68 -3.25 7.32
C ALA A 54 -1.31 -3.30 5.84
N VAL A 55 -0.01 -3.28 5.50
CA VAL A 55 0.44 -3.28 4.10
C VAL A 55 1.22 -4.54 3.79
N THR A 56 0.94 -5.14 2.64
CA THR A 56 1.82 -6.08 1.96
C THR A 56 2.14 -5.54 0.57
N MET A 57 3.25 -5.97 0.00
CA MET A 57 3.66 -5.55 -1.33
C MET A 57 4.20 -6.73 -2.13
N THR A 58 3.96 -6.66 -3.43
CA THR A 58 4.60 -7.49 -4.46
C THR A 58 5.12 -6.63 -5.61
N GLY A 59 4.77 -5.34 -5.63
CA GLY A 59 5.22 -4.36 -6.61
C GLY A 59 6.63 -3.84 -6.37
N GLU A 60 7.30 -4.19 -5.27
CA GLU A 60 8.66 -3.74 -4.96
C GLU A 60 9.72 -4.28 -5.95
N LEU A 61 9.34 -5.24 -6.79
CA LEU A 61 10.16 -5.79 -7.87
C LEU A 61 9.76 -5.25 -9.26
N ALA A 62 8.94 -4.20 -9.34
CA ALA A 62 8.58 -3.58 -10.61
C ALA A 62 9.81 -3.03 -11.33
N ASP A 63 9.82 -3.12 -12.67
CA ASP A 63 10.96 -2.74 -13.53
C ASP A 63 11.38 -1.27 -13.42
N CYS A 64 10.57 -0.40 -12.79
CA CYS A 64 10.89 0.99 -12.55
C CYS A 64 11.90 1.21 -11.39
N PHE A 65 12.14 0.20 -10.56
CA PHE A 65 13.06 0.28 -9.43
C PHE A 65 14.40 -0.37 -9.73
N GLN A 66 15.50 0.30 -9.37
CA GLN A 66 16.84 -0.22 -9.59
C GLN A 66 17.14 -1.42 -8.68
N THR A 67 16.63 -1.39 -7.45
CA THR A 67 16.75 -2.49 -6.49
C THR A 67 15.41 -2.76 -5.81
N LYS A 68 15.29 -3.96 -5.21
CA LYS A 68 14.16 -4.29 -4.33
C LYS A 68 14.00 -3.28 -3.20
N ALA A 69 15.13 -2.82 -2.62
CA ALA A 69 15.10 -1.86 -1.52
C ALA A 69 14.49 -0.52 -1.96
N ASP A 70 14.86 -0.02 -3.15
CA ASP A 70 14.29 1.20 -3.70
C ASP A 70 12.77 1.08 -3.87
N GLY A 71 12.29 -0.08 -4.34
CA GLY A 71 10.86 -0.36 -4.49
C GLY A 71 10.12 -0.41 -3.16
N VAL A 72 10.72 -1.02 -2.13
CA VAL A 72 10.17 -1.04 -0.76
C VAL A 72 10.07 0.39 -0.22
N ASP A 73 11.17 1.14 -0.27
CA ASP A 73 11.23 2.51 0.26
C ASP A 73 10.21 3.43 -0.43
N HIS A 74 10.08 3.31 -1.75
CA HIS A 74 9.11 4.07 -2.53
C HIS A 74 7.66 3.75 -2.14
N ILE A 75 7.33 2.46 -2.01
CA ILE A 75 5.98 2.02 -1.64
C ILE A 75 5.63 2.46 -0.21
N LEU A 76 6.52 2.25 0.76
CA LEU A 76 6.28 2.61 2.15
C LEU A 76 6.11 4.13 2.30
N THR A 77 6.98 4.91 1.66
CA THR A 77 6.87 6.37 1.63
C THR A 77 5.50 6.81 1.09
N ALA A 78 5.04 6.22 -0.02
CA ALA A 78 3.74 6.56 -0.60
C ALA A 78 2.56 6.19 0.31
N VAL A 79 2.64 5.07 1.01
CA VAL A 79 1.61 4.62 1.97
C VAL A 79 1.53 5.57 3.17
N GLU A 80 2.67 5.89 3.79
CA GLU A 80 2.71 6.82 4.94
C GLU A 80 2.18 8.21 4.58
N GLN A 81 2.49 8.69 3.37
CA GLN A 81 2.00 9.97 2.86
C GLN A 81 0.53 9.95 2.43
N ALA A 82 -0.03 8.78 2.10
CA ALA A 82 -1.44 8.63 1.77
C ALA A 82 -2.33 8.66 3.03
N VAL A 83 -1.81 8.25 4.19
CA VAL A 83 -2.55 8.19 5.47
C VAL A 83 -1.80 8.86 6.63
N PRO A 84 -1.54 10.17 6.58
CA PRO A 84 -0.73 10.86 7.57
C PRO A 84 -1.30 10.69 9.00
N GLY A 85 -0.42 10.31 9.93
CA GLY A 85 -0.74 10.12 11.34
C GLY A 85 -1.50 8.83 11.65
N VAL A 86 -1.64 7.91 10.69
CA VAL A 86 -2.14 6.56 10.93
C VAL A 86 -0.94 5.60 11.02
N PRO A 87 -0.84 4.76 12.07
CA PRO A 87 0.19 3.73 12.15
C PRO A 87 0.14 2.78 10.93
N VAL A 88 1.33 2.36 10.48
CA VAL A 88 1.49 1.39 9.40
C VAL A 88 2.21 0.17 9.95
N LEU A 89 1.73 -1.03 9.59
CA LEU A 89 2.41 -2.30 9.83
C LEU A 89 2.59 -3.05 8.51
N VAL A 90 3.80 -3.52 8.26
CA VAL A 90 4.21 -4.20 7.04
C VAL A 90 4.19 -5.71 7.29
N TRP A 91 3.37 -6.43 6.51
CA TRP A 91 3.41 -7.88 6.43
C TRP A 91 4.60 -8.32 5.58
N GLN A 92 5.59 -8.93 6.22
CA GLN A 92 6.83 -9.33 5.57
C GLN A 92 6.81 -10.81 5.16
N THR A 93 7.84 -11.23 4.40
CA THR A 93 7.99 -12.62 3.95
C THR A 93 8.18 -13.61 5.11
N GLY A 94 8.53 -13.14 6.31
CA GLY A 94 8.59 -13.92 7.55
C GLY A 94 7.23 -14.23 8.18
N ALA A 95 6.12 -13.77 7.59
CA ALA A 95 4.77 -13.87 8.14
C ALA A 95 4.58 -13.15 9.49
N GLU A 96 5.24 -12.00 9.61
CA GLU A 96 5.18 -11.12 10.77
C GLU A 96 4.82 -9.69 10.32
N PHE A 97 4.22 -8.94 11.24
CA PHE A 97 3.98 -7.51 11.10
C PHE A 97 5.09 -6.72 11.78
N LEU A 98 5.78 -5.87 11.03
CA LEU A 98 6.79 -4.94 11.55
C LEU A 98 6.43 -3.49 11.20
N PRO A 99 6.90 -2.49 11.96
CA PRO A 99 6.85 -1.11 11.48
C PRO A 99 7.68 -0.97 10.17
N PRO A 100 7.40 0.07 9.36
CA PRO A 100 8.15 0.41 8.14
C PRO A 100 9.67 0.50 8.37
#